data_AF-A0A7S0LBX4-F1
#
_entry.id   AF-A0A7S0LBX4-F1
#
_cell.length_a   1.000
_cell.length_b   1.000
_cell.length_c   1.000
_cell.angle_alpha   90.00
_cell.angle_beta   90.00
_cell.angle_gamma   90.00
#
_symmetry.space_group_name_H-M   'P 1'
#
loop_
_entity.id
_entity.type
_entity.pdbx_description
1 polymer ?
#
loop_
_entity_poly.entity_id
_entity_poly.type
_entity_poly.pdbx_seq_one_letter_code
_entity_poly.pdbx_strand_id
1 'polypeptide(L)'
;EKVMAADYFLNALVGPFVEQARKLLFETLCRIHKYVDIAVIAKYLGCDQDEEKKTELRIVELIRKLHIDAKIDSNNNQLVLGSDRHTQPVYQQVIDKTKTLL
;
A
#
# COMPACT_ATOMS: atom_id res chain seq x y z
N GLU A 1 13.97 6.64 -12.51
CA GLU A 1 13.81 6.00 -13.85
C GLU A 1 15.01 6.22 -14.78
N LYS A 2 15.55 7.43 -14.94
CA LYS A 2 16.61 7.74 -15.94
C LYS A 2 17.91 6.92 -15.85
N VAL A 3 18.32 6.46 -14.66
CA VAL A 3 19.58 5.72 -14.47
C VAL A 3 19.48 4.28 -14.98
N MET A 4 18.36 3.59 -14.71
CA MET A 4 18.19 2.21 -15.17
C MET A 4 17.82 2.11 -16.65
N ALA A 5 17.19 3.15 -17.21
CA ALA A 5 16.90 3.22 -18.65
C ALA A 5 18.15 3.46 -19.52
N ALA A 6 19.20 4.02 -18.93
CA ALA A 6 20.48 4.25 -19.60
C ALA A 6 21.40 3.02 -19.60
N ASP A 7 21.02 1.95 -18.89
CA ASP A 7 21.81 0.73 -18.74
C ASP A 7 21.34 -0.37 -19.68
N TYR A 8 22.27 -0.97 -20.42
CA TYR A 8 21.98 -1.98 -21.46
C TYR A 8 21.29 -3.23 -20.92
N PHE A 9 21.61 -3.67 -19.70
CA PHE A 9 21.05 -4.89 -19.11
C PHE A 9 19.76 -4.62 -18.34
N LEU A 10 19.66 -3.45 -17.71
CA LEU A 10 18.53 -3.12 -16.83
C LEU A 10 17.36 -2.47 -17.57
N ASN A 11 17.55 -2.01 -18.81
CA ASN A 11 16.50 -1.34 -19.59
C ASN A 11 15.22 -2.19 -19.70
N ALA A 12 15.35 -3.51 -19.92
CA ALA A 12 14.20 -4.43 -19.99
C ALA A 12 13.49 -4.62 -18.63
N LEU A 13 14.18 -4.35 -17.52
CA LEU A 13 13.68 -4.53 -16.16
C LEU A 13 13.11 -3.24 -15.55
N VAL A 14 13.26 -2.09 -16.20
CA VAL A 14 12.81 -0.79 -15.69
C VAL A 14 11.32 -0.81 -15.36
N GLY A 15 10.48 -1.25 -16.29
CA GLY A 15 9.02 -1.33 -16.11
C GLY A 15 8.60 -2.15 -14.88
N PRO A 16 8.94 -3.45 -14.81
CA PRO A 16 8.56 -4.29 -13.68
C PRO A 16 9.20 -3.83 -12.35
N PHE A 17 10.43 -3.31 -12.39
CA PHE A 17 11.09 -2.77 -11.19
C PHE A 17 10.33 -1.57 -10.63
N VAL A 18 9.99 -0.60 -11.48
CA VAL A 18 9.25 0.61 -11.09
C VAL A 18 7.87 0.24 -10.55
N GLU A 19 7.15 -0.68 -11.20
CA GLU A 19 5.84 -1.12 -10.72
C GLU A 19 5.96 -1.76 -9.33
N GLN A 20 6.98 -2.60 -9.11
CA GLN A 20 7.19 -3.25 -7.83
C GLN A 20 7.65 -2.28 -6.74
N ALA A 21 8.50 -1.31 -7.08
CA ALA A 21 8.92 -0.26 -6.17
C ALA A 21 7.74 0.61 -5.72
N ARG A 22 6.82 0.96 -6.64
CA ARG A 22 5.59 1.71 -6.31
C ARG A 22 4.69 0.92 -5.36
N LYS A 23 4.53 -0.39 -5.57
CA LYS A 23 3.78 -1.28 -4.66
C LYS A 23 4.41 -1.32 -3.26
N LEU A 24 5.73 -1.49 -3.19
CA LEU A 24 6.45 -1.56 -1.90
C LEU A 24 6.37 -0.25 -1.13
N LEU A 25 6.49 0.89 -1.83
CA LEU A 25 6.37 2.21 -1.23
C LEU A 25 4.95 2.43 -0.69
N PHE A 26 3.94 2.04 -1.45
CA PHE A 26 2.54 2.06 -1.00
C PHE A 26 2.31 1.17 0.22
N GLU A 27 2.80 -0.07 0.21
CA GLU A 27 2.69 -0.99 1.35
C GLU A 27 3.32 -0.41 2.62
N THR A 28 4.49 0.21 2.48
CA THR A 28 5.22 0.83 3.59
C THR A 28 4.44 2.03 4.14
N LEU A 29 3.91 2.89 3.27
CA LEU A 29 3.04 4.01 3.67
C LEU A 29 1.80 3.50 4.42
N CYS A 30 1.15 2.48 3.87
CA CYS A 30 -0.03 1.87 4.48
C CYS A 30 0.25 1.15 5.81
N ARG A 31 1.50 0.77 6.07
CA ARG A 31 1.90 0.15 7.33
C ARG A 31 2.10 1.18 8.45
N ILE A 32 2.59 2.36 8.11
CA ILE A 32 2.98 3.38 9.10
C ILE A 32 1.83 4.35 9.38
N HIS A 33 1.03 4.68 8.37
CA HIS A 33 -0.03 5.68 8.47
C HIS A 33 -1.39 5.02 8.63
N LYS A 34 -2.21 5.52 9.56
CA LYS A 34 -3.61 5.10 9.69
C LYS A 34 -4.56 5.83 8.72
N TYR A 35 -4.21 7.06 8.41
CA TYR A 35 -4.97 7.95 7.53
C TYR A 35 -4.01 8.52 6.49
N VAL A 36 -4.33 8.36 5.22
CA VAL A 36 -3.53 8.89 4.11
C VAL A 36 -4.44 9.55 3.09
N ASP A 37 -4.12 10.78 2.70
CA ASP A 37 -4.86 11.52 1.70
C ASP A 37 -4.67 10.91 0.30
N ILE A 38 -5.75 10.77 -0.47
CA ILE A 38 -5.72 10.15 -1.80
C ILE A 38 -4.82 10.95 -2.75
N ALA A 39 -4.80 12.27 -2.62
CA ALA A 39 -3.94 13.16 -3.41
C ALA A 39 -2.44 12.85 -3.23
N VAL A 40 -2.05 12.46 -2.01
CA VAL A 40 -0.66 12.10 -1.70
C VAL A 40 -0.30 10.78 -2.38
N ILE A 41 -1.20 9.79 -2.32
CA ILE A 41 -1.01 8.49 -2.98
C ILE A 41 -0.93 8.66 -4.50
N ALA A 42 -1.79 9.50 -5.09
CA ALA A 42 -1.81 9.80 -6.52
C ALA A 42 -0.45 10.31 -7.02
N LYS A 43 0.15 11.23 -6.26
CA LYS A 43 1.47 11.80 -6.55
C LYS A 43 2.58 10.76 -6.55
N TYR A 44 2.54 9.80 -5.62
CA TYR A 44 3.54 8.73 -5.55
C TYR A 44 3.32 7.63 -6.60
N LEU A 45 2.08 7.43 -7.06
CA LEU A 45 1.78 6.46 -8.12
C LEU A 45 2.13 6.97 -9.52
N GLY A 46 2.41 8.27 -9.68
CA GLY A 46 2.66 8.88 -10.98
C GLY A 46 1.41 9.02 -11.84
N CYS A 47 0.24 9.13 -11.20
CA CYS A 47 -1.00 9.51 -11.86
C CYS A 47 -1.06 11.04 -11.83
N ASP A 48 -0.49 11.70 -12.83
CA ASP A 48 -0.73 13.13 -13.05
C ASP A 48 -2.21 13.34 -13.34
N GLN A 49 -2.99 13.70 -12.32
CA GLN A 49 -4.28 14.42 -12.30
C GLN A 49 -5.43 13.98 -13.22
N ASP A 50 -5.24 13.04 -14.13
CA ASP A 50 -6.22 12.64 -15.13
C ASP A 50 -7.17 11.60 -14.54
N GLU A 51 -8.26 12.13 -14.01
CA GLU A 51 -9.40 11.47 -13.38
C GLU A 51 -9.10 10.86 -12.00
N GLU A 52 -9.54 11.58 -10.96
CA GLU A 52 -9.69 11.10 -9.57
C GLU A 52 -10.22 9.66 -9.51
N LYS A 53 -11.22 9.33 -10.35
CA LYS A 53 -11.80 7.98 -10.49
C LYS A 53 -10.80 6.91 -10.92
N LYS A 54 -9.86 7.21 -11.82
CA LYS A 54 -8.81 6.27 -12.23
C LYS A 54 -7.82 6.02 -11.10
N THR A 55 -7.52 7.04 -10.32
CA THR A 55 -6.65 6.93 -9.15
C THR A 55 -7.30 6.06 -8.07
N GLU A 56 -8.58 6.30 -7.74
CA GLU A 56 -9.31 5.45 -6.80
C GLU A 56 -9.35 3.98 -7.26
N LEU A 57 -9.66 3.73 -8.54
CA LEU A 57 -9.67 2.38 -9.09
C LEU A 57 -8.31 1.70 -8.95
N ARG A 58 -7.22 2.43 -9.22
CA ARG A 58 -5.84 1.95 -9.08
C ARG A 58 -5.49 1.61 -7.64
N ILE A 59 -5.94 2.44 -6.69
CA ILE A 59 -5.79 2.19 -5.26
C ILE A 59 -6.57 0.94 -4.84
N VAL A 60 -7.81 0.77 -5.31
CA VAL A 60 -8.61 -0.45 -5.04
C VAL A 60 -7.93 -1.69 -5.61
N GLU A 61 -7.39 -1.63 -6.82
CA GLU A 61 -6.60 -2.73 -7.40
C GLU A 61 -5.37 -3.07 -6.55
N LEU A 62 -4.68 -2.07 -6.00
CA LEU A 62 -3.52 -2.26 -5.14
C LEU A 62 -3.88 -2.88 -3.80
N ILE A 63 -4.95 -2.41 -3.14
CA ILE A 63 -5.46 -2.99 -1.89
C ILE A 63 -5.79 -4.47 -2.09
N ARG A 64 -6.49 -4.79 -3.20
CA ARG A 64 -6.84 -6.17 -3.56
C ARG A 64 -5.61 -7.04 -3.81
N LYS A 65 -4.60 -6.53 -4.53
CA LYS A 65 -3.37 -7.27 -4.83
C LYS A 65 -2.49 -7.49 -3.60
N LEU A 66 -2.46 -6.54 -2.66
CA LEU A 66 -1.59 -6.56 -1.48
C LEU A 66 -2.27 -7.19 -0.24
N HIS A 67 -3.54 -7.61 -0.34
CA HIS A 67 -4.32 -8.14 0.78
C HIS A 67 -4.26 -7.25 2.03
N ILE A 68 -4.26 -5.93 1.82
CA ILE A 68 -4.26 -4.93 2.90
C ILE A 68 -5.71 -4.70 3.31
N ASP A 69 -5.96 -4.65 4.61
CA ASP A 69 -7.27 -4.24 5.13
C ASP A 69 -7.32 -2.71 5.14
N ALA A 70 -7.98 -2.13 4.15
CA ALA A 70 -8.04 -0.69 3.94
C ALA A 70 -9.42 -0.30 3.40
N LYS A 71 -9.92 0.85 3.84
CA LYS A 71 -11.18 1.44 3.42
C LYS A 71 -10.93 2.81 2.80
N ILE A 72 -11.62 3.11 1.71
CA ILE A 72 -11.62 4.44 1.11
C ILE A 72 -12.80 5.22 1.72
N ASP A 73 -12.49 6.38 2.29
CA ASP A 73 -13.46 7.38 2.70
C ASP A 73 -13.54 8.45 1.61
N SER A 74 -14.49 8.27 0.69
CA SER A 74 -14.74 9.21 -0.41
C SER A 74 -15.32 10.55 0.05
N ASN A 75 -15.79 10.69 1.30
CA ASN A 75 -16.29 11.98 1.79
C ASN A 75 -15.13 12.92 2.15
N ASN A 76 -14.07 12.35 2.73
CA ASN A 76 -12.88 13.09 3.15
C ASN A 76 -11.70 12.94 2.18
N ASN A 77 -11.87 12.20 1.08
CA ASN A 77 -10.80 11.82 0.14
C ASN A 77 -9.59 11.15 0.84
N GLN A 78 -9.87 10.29 1.82
CA GLN A 78 -8.83 9.66 2.64
C GLN A 78 -8.91 8.14 2.62
N LEU A 79 -7.76 7.50 2.60
CA LEU A 79 -7.59 6.08 2.86
C LEU A 79 -7.49 5.85 4.37
N VAL A 80 -8.41 5.06 4.92
CA VAL A 80 -8.42 4.60 6.31
C VAL A 80 -7.94 3.16 6.35
N LEU A 81 -6.83 2.91 7.02
CA LEU A 81 -6.22 1.59 7.10
C LEU A 81 -6.68 0.85 8.36
N GLY A 82 -7.03 -0.43 8.20
CA GLY A 82 -7.47 -1.31 9.27
C GLY A 82 -6.41 -1.38 10.36
N SER A 83 -6.75 -0.90 11.55
CA SER A 83 -5.84 -0.79 12.69
C SER A 83 -5.48 -2.13 13.34
N ASP A 84 -6.07 -3.24 12.89
CA ASP A 84 -5.94 -4.56 13.53
C ASP A 84 -4.61 -5.28 13.29
N ARG A 85 -3.74 -4.75 12.42
CA ARG A 85 -2.48 -5.44 12.08
C ARG A 85 -1.43 -5.45 13.18
N HIS A 86 -1.53 -4.60 14.21
CA HIS A 86 -0.45 -4.43 15.20
C HIS A 86 -0.84 -4.69 16.65
N THR A 87 -2.12 -4.86 16.96
CA THR A 87 -2.56 -5.14 18.33
C THR A 87 -3.42 -6.40 18.36
N GLN A 88 -2.76 -7.55 18.40
CA GLN A 88 -3.41 -8.75 18.94
C GLN A 88 -3.97 -8.39 20.33
N PRO A 89 -5.26 -8.63 20.60
CA PRO A 89 -5.82 -8.40 21.94
C PRO A 89 -4.96 -9.11 22.98
N VAL A 90 -4.68 -8.47 24.12
CA VAL A 90 -3.79 -9.03 25.16
C VAL A 90 -4.23 -10.44 25.57
N TYR A 91 -5.55 -10.68 25.65
CA TYR A 91 -6.13 -11.98 25.94
C TYR A 91 -5.75 -13.05 24.91
N GLN A 92 -5.71 -12.70 23.63
CA GLN A 92 -5.34 -13.61 22.55
C GLN A 92 -3.86 -13.98 22.61
N GLN A 93 -2.99 -13.01 22.94
CA GLN A 93 -1.56 -13.26 23.17
C GLN A 93 -1.33 -14.21 24.34
N VAL A 94 -2.11 -14.07 25.42
CA VAL A 94 -2.03 -14.96 26.58
C VAL A 94 -2.44 -16.36 26.16
N ILE A 95 -3.62 -16.52 25.53
CA ILE A 95 -4.14 -17.82 25.07
C ILE A 95 -3.15 -18.55 24.16
N ASP A 96 -2.56 -17.87 23.18
CA ASP A 96 -1.64 -18.51 22.25
C ASP A 96 -0.31 -18.92 22.92
N LYS A 97 0.16 -18.15 23.91
CA LYS A 97 1.34 -18.53 24.71
C LYS A 97 1.07 -19.73 25.62
N THR A 98 -0.12 -19.84 26.22
CA THR A 98 -0.45 -20.99 27.08
C THR A 98 -0.79 -22.25 26.30
N LYS A 99 -1.29 -22.15 25.07
CA LYS A 99 -1.53 -23.32 24.20
C LYS A 99 -0.27 -24.14 23.89
N THR A 100 0.91 -23.51 23.86
CA THR A 100 2.18 -24.22 23.59
C THR A 100 2.75 -24.91 24.83
N LEU A 101 2.23 -24.58 26.01
CA LEU A 101 2.65 -25.13 27.30
C LEU A 101 1.72 -26.24 27.81
N LEU A 102 0.59 -26.45 27.15
CA LEU A 102 -0.34 -27.57 27.33
C LEU A 102 -0.03 -28.66 26.30
#